data_AF-A0A1F6HR56-F1
#
_entry.id   AF-A0A1F6HR56-F1
#
_cell.length_a   1.000
_cell.length_b   1.000
_cell.length_c   1.000
_cell.angle_alpha   90.00
_cell.angle_beta   90.00
_cell.angle_gamma   90.00
#
_symmetry.space_group_name_H-M   'P 1'
#
loop_
_entity.id
_entity.type
_entity.pdbx_description
1 polymer ?
#
loop_
_entity_poly.entity_id
_entity_poly.type
_entity_poly.pdbx_seq_one_letter_code
_entity_poly.pdbx_strand_id
1 'polypeptide(L)'
;MYDYLLRKNFIDETINSVLKRLVDLKFLNDEEFAKSWIESRQKYKGKSKYILKNELRLKGLKNDLIEPLLNEAEDDLETAKTLFEKKKKTLAKLPAEEFKKKMAAFLQRRGFSWSVVSKLLKEG
;
A
#
# COMPACT_ATOMS: atom_id res chain seq x y z
N MET A 1 4.37 -31.51 -40.77
CA MET A 1 3.90 -31.34 -39.37
C MET A 1 3.80 -29.87 -38.93
N TYR A 2 4.40 -28.91 -39.65
CA TYR A 2 4.13 -27.47 -39.46
C TYR A 2 2.88 -27.00 -40.26
N ASP A 3 2.59 -27.61 -41.40
CA ASP A 3 1.44 -27.29 -42.27
C ASP A 3 0.04 -27.68 -41.74
N TYR A 4 -0.02 -28.51 -40.69
CA TYR A 4 -1.32 -28.94 -40.14
C TYR A 4 -1.89 -27.95 -39.11
N LEU A 5 -1.06 -27.07 -38.55
CA LEU A 5 -1.46 -26.07 -37.55
C LEU A 5 -2.04 -24.79 -38.15
N LEU A 6 -1.77 -24.51 -39.43
CA LEU A 6 -2.28 -23.32 -40.14
C LEU A 6 -3.69 -23.48 -40.72
N ARG A 7 -4.26 -24.71 -40.70
CA ARG A 7 -5.59 -24.99 -41.28
C ARG A 7 -6.78 -24.71 -40.36
N LYS A 8 -6.57 -24.33 -39.09
CA LYS A 8 -7.65 -23.92 -38.18
C LYS A 8 -7.60 -22.41 -37.92
N ASN A 9 -7.94 -21.66 -38.96
CA ASN A 9 -8.07 -20.21 -38.97
C ASN A 9 -9.35 -19.72 -38.23
N PHE A 10 -9.66 -20.30 -37.06
CA PHE A 10 -10.88 -20.04 -36.27
C PHE A 10 -10.60 -19.83 -34.78
N ILE A 11 -9.36 -19.48 -34.40
CA ILE A 11 -8.96 -19.52 -32.99
C ILE A 11 -8.42 -18.17 -32.48
N ASP A 12 -8.24 -17.16 -33.32
CA ASP A 12 -7.69 -15.87 -32.86
C ASP A 12 -8.65 -15.12 -31.92
N GLU A 13 -9.92 -14.96 -32.25
CA GLU A 13 -10.84 -14.20 -31.38
C GLU A 13 -11.16 -14.92 -30.07
N THR A 14 -11.25 -16.25 -30.08
CA THR A 14 -11.56 -17.03 -28.89
C THR A 14 -10.35 -17.11 -27.96
N ILE A 15 -9.14 -17.33 -28.47
CA ILE A 15 -7.92 -17.28 -27.65
C ILE A 15 -7.69 -15.87 -27.12
N ASN A 16 -7.88 -14.82 -27.93
CA ASN A 16 -7.73 -13.45 -27.45
C ASN A 16 -8.77 -13.10 -26.38
N SER A 17 -10.01 -13.54 -26.52
CA SER A 17 -11.05 -13.41 -25.47
C SER A 17 -10.70 -14.16 -24.19
N VAL A 18 -10.21 -15.40 -24.29
CA VAL A 18 -9.82 -16.21 -23.12
C VAL A 18 -8.57 -15.65 -22.45
N LEU A 19 -7.56 -15.24 -23.22
CA LEU A 19 -6.36 -14.58 -22.70
C LEU A 19 -6.72 -13.25 -22.05
N LYS A 20 -7.57 -12.44 -22.69
CA LYS A 20 -8.08 -11.19 -22.11
C LYS A 20 -8.83 -11.46 -20.81
N ARG A 21 -9.71 -12.46 -20.77
CA ARG A 21 -10.43 -12.86 -19.56
C ARG A 21 -9.51 -13.37 -18.46
N LEU A 22 -8.47 -14.14 -18.78
CA LEU A 22 -7.48 -14.62 -17.81
C LEU A 22 -6.58 -13.48 -17.28
N VAL A 23 -6.27 -12.51 -18.14
CA VAL A 23 -5.59 -11.27 -17.77
C VAL A 23 -6.51 -10.47 -16.85
N ASP A 24 -7.72 -10.13 -17.27
CA ASP A 24 -8.69 -9.37 -16.48
C ASP A 24 -8.98 -10.03 -15.12
N LEU A 25 -9.13 -11.36 -15.07
CA LEU A 25 -9.32 -12.10 -13.82
C LEU A 25 -8.10 -12.06 -12.89
N LYS A 26 -6.87 -12.12 -13.43
CA LYS A 26 -5.65 -11.96 -12.63
C LYS A 26 -5.47 -10.53 -12.13
N PHE A 27 -5.72 -9.55 -13.00
CA PHE A 27 -5.63 -8.13 -12.66
C PHE A 27 -6.66 -7.75 -11.60
N LEU A 28 -7.90 -8.22 -11.72
CA LEU A 28 -8.95 -8.01 -10.72
C LEU A 28 -8.54 -8.61 -9.37
N ASN A 29 -7.98 -9.82 -9.36
CA ASN A 29 -7.50 -10.46 -8.14
C ASN A 29 -6.34 -9.68 -7.51
N ASP A 30 -5.35 -9.27 -8.31
CA ASP A 30 -4.21 -8.48 -7.86
C ASP A 30 -4.63 -7.11 -7.30
N GLU A 31 -5.63 -6.47 -7.91
CA GLU A 31 -6.20 -5.19 -7.47
C GLU A 31 -6.98 -5.34 -6.17
N GLU A 32 -7.90 -6.31 -6.08
CA GLU A 32 -8.66 -6.61 -4.86
C GLU A 32 -7.73 -6.99 -3.69
N PHE A 33 -6.70 -7.78 -3.99
CA PHE A 33 -5.67 -8.14 -3.03
C PHE A 33 -4.91 -6.90 -2.55
N ALA A 34 -4.47 -6.03 -3.47
CA ALA A 34 -3.75 -4.81 -3.12
C ALA A 34 -4.59 -3.84 -2.29
N LYS A 35 -5.87 -3.63 -2.67
CA LYS A 35 -6.84 -2.84 -1.90
C LYS A 35 -6.99 -3.36 -0.48
N SER A 36 -7.31 -4.65 -0.35
CA SER A 36 -7.47 -5.31 0.96
C SER A 36 -6.20 -5.25 1.81
N TRP A 37 -5.03 -5.35 1.17
CA TRP A 37 -3.74 -5.24 1.85
C TRP A 37 -3.51 -3.83 2.39
N ILE A 38 -3.74 -2.79 1.59
CA ILE A 38 -3.59 -1.38 1.97
C ILE A 38 -4.51 -1.07 3.17
N GLU A 39 -5.80 -1.36 3.04
CA GLU A 39 -6.79 -1.09 4.08
C GLU A 39 -6.44 -1.76 5.41
N SER A 40 -6.09 -3.06 5.36
CA SER A 40 -5.71 -3.83 6.54
C SER A 40 -4.48 -3.24 7.23
N ARG A 41 -3.47 -2.84 6.46
CA ARG A 41 -2.22 -2.31 7.02
C ARG A 41 -2.38 -0.91 7.59
N GLN A 42 -3.17 -0.04 6.95
CA GLN A 42 -3.48 1.28 7.51
C GLN A 42 -4.29 1.14 8.80
N LYS A 43 -5.38 0.36 8.77
CA LYS A 43 -6.30 0.18 9.91
C LYS A 43 -5.63 -0.47 11.12
N TYR A 44 -4.88 -1.55 10.92
CA TYR A 44 -4.38 -2.37 12.04
C TYR A 44 -2.91 -2.12 12.40
N LYS A 45 -2.09 -1.68 11.45
CA LYS A 45 -0.64 -1.49 11.66
C LYS A 45 -0.20 -0.03 11.56
N GLY A 46 -1.03 0.83 10.94
CA GLY A 46 -0.75 2.24 10.68
C GLY A 46 0.58 2.42 9.92
N LYS A 47 0.70 1.76 8.78
CA LYS A 47 1.87 1.85 7.91
C LYS A 47 1.70 2.97 6.90
N SER A 48 2.79 3.69 6.63
CA SER A 48 2.84 4.70 5.57
C SER A 48 2.65 4.11 4.18
N LYS A 49 2.14 4.90 3.24
CA LYS A 49 2.04 4.58 1.81
C LYS A 49 3.37 4.09 1.24
N TYR A 50 4.50 4.64 1.70
CA TYR A 50 5.84 4.19 1.31
C TYR A 50 6.11 2.72 1.67
N ILE A 51 5.80 2.31 2.91
CA ILE A 51 5.97 0.89 3.30
C ILE A 51 5.00 0.01 2.53
N LEU A 52 3.74 0.44 2.37
CA LEU A 52 2.72 -0.32 1.64
C LEU A 52 3.16 -0.59 0.20
N LYS A 53 3.67 0.44 -0.49
CA LYS A 53 4.23 0.32 -1.83
C LYS A 53 5.31 -0.75 -1.90
N ASN A 54 6.27 -0.72 -0.97
CA ASN A 54 7.36 -1.68 -0.93
C ASN A 54 6.85 -3.11 -0.61
N GLU A 55 5.90 -3.26 0.31
CA GLU A 55 5.29 -4.56 0.63
C GLU A 55 4.57 -5.15 -0.60
N LEU A 56 3.83 -4.35 -1.36
CA LEU A 56 3.11 -4.78 -2.55
C LEU A 56 4.07 -5.11 -3.71
N ARG A 57 5.13 -4.32 -3.89
CA ARG A 57 6.19 -4.63 -4.88
C ARG A 57 6.90 -5.94 -4.56
N LEU A 58 7.21 -6.21 -3.29
CA LEU A 58 7.81 -7.48 -2.86
C LEU A 58 6.88 -8.67 -3.09
N LYS A 59 5.57 -8.44 -3.21
CA LYS A 59 4.58 -9.45 -3.55
C LYS A 59 4.40 -9.66 -5.06
N GLY A 60 5.15 -8.94 -5.88
CA GLY A 60 5.14 -9.08 -7.34
C GLY A 60 4.13 -8.18 -8.05
N LEU A 61 3.46 -7.28 -7.34
CA LEU A 61 2.51 -6.34 -7.96
C LEU A 61 3.25 -5.22 -8.69
N LYS A 62 2.69 -4.82 -9.83
CA LYS A 62 3.26 -3.76 -10.68
C LYS A 62 2.95 -2.38 -10.13
N ASN A 63 3.85 -1.43 -10.33
CA ASN A 63 3.66 -0.04 -9.89
C ASN A 63 2.40 0.59 -10.50
N ASP A 64 2.09 0.28 -11.75
CA ASP A 64 0.91 0.82 -12.46
C ASP A 64 -0.41 0.44 -11.77
N LEU A 65 -0.43 -0.69 -11.04
CA LEU A 65 -1.55 -1.10 -10.20
C LEU A 65 -1.46 -0.50 -8.79
N ILE A 66 -0.26 -0.40 -8.23
CA ILE A 66 -0.07 0.06 -6.84
C ILE A 66 -0.31 1.57 -6.67
N GLU A 67 0.20 2.41 -7.57
CA GLU A 67 0.18 3.87 -7.40
C GLU A 67 -1.24 4.46 -7.36
N PRO A 68 -2.17 4.07 -8.25
CA PRO A 68 -3.56 4.56 -8.18
C PRO A 68 -4.22 4.18 -6.84
N LEU A 69 -4.02 2.94 -6.39
CA LEU A 69 -4.60 2.45 -5.14
C LEU A 69 -4.03 3.19 -3.91
N LEU A 70 -2.74 3.51 -3.92
CA LEU A 70 -2.14 4.32 -2.85
C LEU A 70 -2.59 5.79 -2.89
N ASN A 71 -2.94 6.32 -4.06
CA ASN A 71 -3.50 7.67 -4.17
C ASN A 71 -4.92 7.73 -3.59
N GLU A 72 -5.73 6.68 -3.77
CA GLU A 72 -7.06 6.55 -3.18
C GLU A 72 -7.04 6.23 -1.66
N ALA A 73 -5.94 5.65 -1.18
CA ALA A 73 -5.76 5.29 0.23
C ALA A 73 -5.70 6.51 1.17
N GLU A 74 -5.97 6.29 2.46
CA GLU A 74 -5.92 7.32 3.50
C GLU A 74 -4.57 8.05 3.51
N ASP A 75 -4.58 9.37 3.70
CA ASP A 75 -3.36 10.17 3.72
C ASP A 75 -2.42 9.77 4.88
N ASP A 76 -1.12 9.80 4.62
CA ASP A 76 -0.09 9.43 5.61
C ASP A 76 -0.17 10.31 6.87
N LEU A 77 -0.58 11.59 6.73
CA LEU A 77 -0.77 12.48 7.88
C LEU A 77 -1.91 12.01 8.78
N GLU A 78 -3.05 11.62 8.21
CA GLU A 78 -4.22 11.17 8.98
C GLU A 78 -3.97 9.83 9.67
N THR A 79 -3.36 8.87 8.95
CA THR A 79 -2.94 7.60 9.56
C THR A 79 -1.91 7.85 10.68
N ALA A 80 -0.93 8.74 10.47
CA ALA A 80 0.07 9.08 11.48
C ALA A 80 -0.53 9.81 12.69
N LYS A 81 -1.50 10.70 12.48
CA LYS A 81 -2.20 11.44 13.54
C LYS A 81 -2.99 10.50 14.46
N THR A 82 -3.71 9.54 13.87
CA THR A 82 -4.41 8.51 14.64
C THR A 82 -3.47 7.70 15.53
N LEU A 83 -2.29 7.36 15.01
CA LEU A 83 -1.25 6.68 15.78
C LEU A 83 -0.61 7.56 16.84
N PHE A 84 -0.37 8.83 16.53
CA PHE A 84 0.18 9.82 17.44
C PHE A 84 -0.71 9.96 18.67
N GLU A 85 -2.01 10.17 18.49
CA GLU A 85 -2.97 10.32 19.60
C GLU A 85 -3.04 9.07 20.49
N LYS A 86 -3.04 7.88 19.88
CA LYS A 86 -2.99 6.60 20.63
C LYS A 86 -1.69 6.49 21.43
N LYS A 87 -0.55 6.82 20.81
CA LYS A 87 0.77 6.67 21.45
C LYS A 87 1.03 7.74 22.49
N LYS A 88 0.50 8.96 22.31
CA LYS A 88 0.64 10.11 23.21
C LYS A 88 0.16 9.77 24.61
N LYS A 89 -0.99 9.07 24.73
CA LYS A 89 -1.52 8.58 26.02
C LYS A 89 -0.52 7.72 26.79
N THR A 90 0.28 6.91 26.10
CA THR A 90 1.30 6.04 26.74
C THR A 90 2.59 6.76 27.10
N LEU A 91 2.86 7.92 26.50
CA LEU A 91 4.09 8.69 26.68
C LEU A 91 3.88 9.98 27.48
N ALA A 92 2.66 10.27 27.93
CA ALA A 92 2.26 11.56 28.51
C ALA A 92 3.05 11.97 29.77
N LYS A 93 3.65 11.01 30.50
CA LYS A 93 4.43 11.27 31.72
C LYS A 93 5.92 11.53 31.46
N LEU A 94 6.37 11.42 30.21
CA LEU A 94 7.78 11.61 29.89
C LEU A 94 8.11 13.10 29.73
N PRO A 95 9.37 13.50 30.02
CA PRO A 95 9.87 14.83 29.67
C PRO A 95 9.70 15.11 28.17
N ALA A 96 9.48 16.37 27.81
CA ALA A 96 9.17 16.78 26.43
C ALA A 96 10.20 16.28 25.39
N GLU A 97 11.49 16.33 25.71
CA GLU A 97 12.55 15.85 24.82
C GLU A 97 12.53 14.32 24.63
N GLU A 98 12.24 13.57 25.69
CA GLU A 98 12.07 12.12 25.59
C GLU A 98 10.81 11.73 24.83
N PHE A 99 9.71 12.47 25.05
CA PHE A 99 8.46 12.29 24.33
C PHE A 99 8.70 12.46 22.82
N LYS A 100 9.33 13.57 22.40
CA LYS A 100 9.62 13.88 21.00
C LYS A 100 10.48 12.79 20.36
N LYS A 101 11.57 12.39 21.01
CA LYS A 101 12.46 11.32 20.52
C LYS A 101 11.74 9.99 20.35
N LYS A 102 10.99 9.54 21.36
CA LYS A 102 10.27 8.25 21.32
C LYS A 102 9.12 8.26 20.33
N MET A 103 8.40 9.37 20.21
CA MET A 103 7.32 9.53 19.23
C MET A 103 7.86 9.57 17.80
N ALA A 104 8.92 10.34 17.54
CA ALA A 104 9.57 10.39 16.23
C ALA A 104 10.05 9.00 15.79
N ALA A 105 10.77 8.30 16.66
CA ALA A 105 11.25 6.95 16.37
C ALA A 105 10.10 5.96 16.14
N PHE A 106 8.98 6.11 16.85
CA PHE A 106 7.80 5.26 16.69
C PHE A 106 7.13 5.43 15.34
N LEU A 107 7.00 6.67 14.84
CA LEU A 107 6.41 6.97 13.54
C LEU A 107 7.38 6.66 12.39
N GLN A 108 8.67 6.95 12.52
CA GLN A 108 9.68 6.64 11.51
C GLN A 108 9.81 5.13 11.24
N ARG A 109 9.71 4.28 12.27
CA ARG A 109 9.66 2.80 12.09
C ARG A 109 8.43 2.31 11.32
N ARG A 110 7.43 3.18 11.11
CA ARG A 110 6.26 2.94 10.27
C ARG A 110 6.35 3.61 8.90
N GLY A 111 7.50 4.20 8.60
CA GLY A 111 7.87 4.75 7.30
C GLY A 111 7.33 6.14 7.02
N PHE A 112 6.74 6.81 8.02
CA PHE A 112 6.31 8.20 7.85
C PHE A 112 7.53 9.10 7.65
N SER A 113 7.42 10.00 6.67
CA SER A 113 8.46 10.97 6.36
C SER A 113 8.72 11.93 7.51
N TRP A 114 9.90 12.54 7.52
CA TRP A 114 10.22 13.55 8.54
C TRP A 114 9.28 14.76 8.49
N SER A 115 8.76 15.13 7.31
CA SER A 115 7.80 16.24 7.20
C SER A 115 6.50 15.94 7.96
N VAL A 116 5.94 14.73 7.83
CA VAL A 116 4.75 14.31 8.58
C VAL A 116 5.04 14.25 10.08
N VAL A 117 6.16 13.61 10.46
CA VAL A 117 6.54 13.46 11.87
C VAL A 117 6.77 14.81 12.55
N SER A 118 7.53 15.70 11.92
CA SER A 118 7.83 17.03 12.48
C SER A 118 6.60 17.93 12.58
N LYS A 119 5.65 17.81 11.65
CA LYS A 119 4.35 18.51 11.72
C LYS A 119 3.58 18.09 12.98
N LEU A 120 3.40 16.79 13.20
CA LEU A 120 2.68 16.27 14.37
C LEU A 120 3.36 16.61 15.71
N LEU A 121 4.70 16.64 15.75
CA LEU A 121 5.44 17.03 16.95
C LEU A 121 5.39 18.53 17.29
N LYS A 122 5.00 19.38 16.33
CA LYS A 122 4.79 20.81 16.54
C LYS A 122 3.35 21.11 16.96
N GLU A 123 2.40 20.33 16.45
CA GLU A 123 0.96 20.51 16.71
C GLU A 123 0.49 19.85 18.02
N GLY A 124 1.22 18.87 18.55
CA GLY A 124 0.82 18.05 19.70
C GLY A 124 1.68 18.17 20.95
#